data_AF-A0A3R9UVV1-F1
#
_entry.id   AF-A0A3R9UVV1-F1
#
_cell.length_a   1.000
_cell.length_b   1.000
_cell.length_c   1.000
_cell.angle_alpha   90.00
_cell.angle_beta   90.00
_cell.angle_gamma   90.00
#
_symmetry.space_group_name_H-M   'P 1'
#
loop_
_entity.id
_entity.type
_entity.pdbx_description
1 polymer ?
#
loop_
_entity_poly.entity_id
_entity_poly.type
_entity_poly.pdbx_seq_one_letter_code
_entity_poly.pdbx_strand_id
1 'polypeptide(L)'
;NYSSLEELFQKTLEEYEQRCTKLNKLADEAKAQQDIITLKFLRDMDREQQQDGMLLKTLADEIRNAKRAGICLEQTDRHLLDIATVQHH
;
A
#
# COMPACT_ATOMS: atom_id res chain seq x y z
N ASN A 1 -12.95 -6.33 -12.91
CA ASN A 1 -13.56 -7.47 -12.19
C ASN A 1 -12.44 -8.30 -11.59
N TYR A 2 -12.40 -8.40 -10.27
CA TYR A 2 -11.47 -9.27 -9.55
C TYR A 2 -12.16 -10.60 -9.24
N SER A 3 -11.43 -11.70 -9.31
CA SER A 3 -11.93 -13.06 -9.10
C SER A 3 -11.78 -13.52 -7.64
N SER A 4 -11.00 -12.79 -6.84
CA SER A 4 -10.82 -13.06 -5.41
C SER A 4 -10.33 -11.82 -4.65
N LEU A 5 -10.45 -11.86 -3.32
CA LEU A 5 -9.90 -10.84 -2.43
C LEU A 5 -8.37 -10.74 -2.54
N GLU A 6 -7.69 -11.88 -2.71
CA GLU A 6 -6.24 -11.92 -2.93
C GLU A 6 -5.85 -11.20 -4.23
N GLU A 7 -6.59 -11.43 -5.32
CA GLU A 7 -6.31 -10.76 -6.60
C GLU A 7 -6.51 -9.25 -6.50
N LEU A 8 -7.55 -8.79 -5.79
CA LEU A 8 -7.78 -7.37 -5.52
C LEU A 8 -6.61 -6.72 -4.77
N PHE A 9 -6.16 -7.35 -3.68
CA PHE A 9 -5.05 -6.80 -2.88
C PHE A 9 -3.70 -6.90 -3.59
N GLN A 10 -3.46 -7.97 -4.34
CA GLN A 10 -2.27 -8.09 -5.18
C GLN A 10 -2.24 -6.97 -6.23
N LYS A 11 -3.38 -6.67 -6.86
CA LYS A 11 -3.44 -5.57 -7.83
C LYS A 11 -3.22 -4.21 -7.18
N THR A 12 -3.80 -4.02 -6.01
CA THR A 12 -3.63 -2.77 -5.23
C THR A 12 -2.17 -2.57 -4.82
N LEU A 13 -1.45 -3.65 -4.48
CA LEU A 13 -0.03 -3.60 -4.17
C LEU A 13 0.83 -3.25 -5.41
N GLU A 14 0.53 -3.83 -6.56
CA GLU A 14 1.20 -3.47 -7.83
C GLU A 14 1.01 -1.97 -8.16
N GLU A 15 -0.22 -1.46 -8.02
CA GLU A 15 -0.52 -0.05 -8.27
C GLU A 15 0.18 0.89 -7.28
N TYR A 16 0.27 0.48 -6.01
CA TYR A 16 1.06 1.17 -5.00
C TYR A 16 2.55 1.24 -5.37
N GLU A 17 3.16 0.13 -5.76
CA GLU A 17 4.59 0.08 -6.15
C GLU A 17 4.87 0.93 -7.40
N GLN A 18 3.96 0.94 -8.37
CA GLN A 18 4.04 1.81 -9.54
C GLN A 18 3.97 3.29 -9.14
N ARG A 19 3.10 3.65 -8.19
CA ARG A 19 2.98 5.01 -7.68
C ARG A 19 4.24 5.46 -6.95
N CYS A 20 4.81 4.64 -6.07
CA CYS A 20 6.10 4.92 -5.42
C CYS A 20 7.21 5.16 -6.45
N THR A 21 7.28 4.30 -7.48
CA THR A 21 8.25 4.46 -8.57
C THR A 21 8.08 5.78 -9.30
N LYS A 22 6.83 6.20 -9.57
CA LYS A 22 6.53 7.46 -10.24
C LYS A 22 6.88 8.68 -9.39
N LEU A 23 6.62 8.64 -8.08
CA LEU A 23 6.97 9.71 -7.16
C LEU A 23 8.48 9.89 -7.02
N ASN A 24 9.22 8.79 -6.94
CA ASN A 24 10.68 8.84 -6.92
C ASN A 24 11.24 9.50 -8.19
N LYS A 25 10.71 9.14 -9.36
CA LYS A 25 11.09 9.79 -10.63
C LYS A 25 10.79 11.28 -10.63
N LEU A 26 9.59 11.68 -10.18
CA LEU A 26 9.22 13.10 -10.06
C LEU A 26 10.13 13.85 -9.09
N ALA A 27 10.52 13.21 -7.98
CA ALA A 27 11.43 13.80 -7.01
C ALA A 27 12.84 13.98 -7.59
N ASP A 28 13.33 13.02 -8.36
CA ASP A 28 14.59 13.12 -9.09
C ASP A 28 14.56 14.24 -10.13
N GLU A 29 13.46 14.38 -10.87
CA GLU A 29 13.25 15.47 -11.84
C GLU A 29 13.22 16.85 -11.16
N ALA A 30 12.46 17.00 -10.06
CA ALA A 30 12.40 18.25 -9.29
C ALA A 30 13.78 18.61 -8.73
N LYS A 31 14.53 17.62 -8.23
CA LYS A 31 15.90 17.81 -7.74
C LYS A 31 16.84 18.27 -8.85
N ALA A 32 16.76 17.68 -10.04
CA ALA A 32 17.58 18.04 -11.19
C ALA A 32 17.32 19.48 -11.67
N GLN A 33 16.08 19.95 -11.55
CA GLN A 33 15.67 21.32 -11.89
C GLN A 33 15.83 22.32 -10.75
N GLN A 34 16.35 21.90 -9.59
CA GLN A 34 16.43 22.72 -8.37
C GLN A 34 15.07 23.27 -7.90
N ASP A 35 13.96 22.59 -8.22
CA ASP A 35 12.63 22.92 -7.72
C ASP A 35 12.46 22.38 -6.30
N ILE A 36 12.88 23.19 -5.34
CA ILE A 36 12.89 22.83 -3.91
C ILE A 36 11.47 22.70 -3.34
N ILE A 37 10.50 23.47 -3.84
CA ILE A 37 9.12 23.47 -3.32
C ILE A 37 8.45 22.15 -3.70
N THR A 38 8.51 21.78 -4.98
CA THR A 38 7.95 20.51 -5.46
C THR A 38 8.69 19.32 -4.85
N LEU A 39 10.03 19.38 -4.73
CA LEU A 39 10.80 18.30 -4.10
C LEU A 39 10.39 18.08 -2.64
N LYS A 40 10.15 19.14 -1.87
CA LYS A 40 9.69 19.02 -0.48
C LYS A 40 8.31 18.36 -0.42
N PHE A 41 7.37 18.83 -1.23
CA PHE A 41 6.03 18.27 -1.32
C PHE A 41 6.06 16.76 -1.66
N LEU A 42 6.86 16.35 -2.65
CA LEU A 42 6.99 14.96 -3.05
C LEU A 42 7.60 14.07 -1.95
N ARG A 43 8.51 14.60 -1.14
CA ARG A 43 9.10 13.88 0.00
C ARG A 43 8.11 13.71 1.15
N ASP A 44 7.27 14.72 1.39
CA ASP A 44 6.22 14.63 2.40
C ASP A 44 5.18 13.58 1.97
N MET A 45 4.78 13.57 0.68
CA MET A 45 3.92 12.52 0.10
C MET A 45 4.52 11.11 0.15
N ASP A 46 5.83 10.97 -0.08
CA ASP A 46 6.49 9.65 -0.02
C ASP A 46 6.43 9.10 1.41
N ARG A 47 6.65 9.94 2.43
CA ARG A 47 6.55 9.51 3.84
C ARG A 47 5.15 9.01 4.21
N GLU A 48 4.11 9.74 3.82
CA GLU A 48 2.72 9.31 4.04
C GLU A 48 2.46 7.96 3.36
N GLN A 49 2.92 7.80 2.12
CA GLN A 49 2.75 6.55 1.38
C GLN A 49 3.52 5.37 1.94
N GLN A 50 4.69 5.56 2.55
CA GLN A 50 5.40 4.44 3.19
C GLN A 50 4.56 3.84 4.33
N GLN A 51 3.83 4.66 5.09
CA GLN A 51 2.95 4.18 6.15
C GLN A 51 1.76 3.39 5.58
N ASP A 52 1.06 3.95 4.60
CA ASP A 52 -0.04 3.28 3.91
C ASP A 52 0.41 1.97 3.24
N GLY A 53 1.62 1.99 2.67
CA GLY A 53 2.24 0.84 2.01
C GLY A 53 2.58 -0.29 2.97
N MET A 54 2.99 0.02 4.19
CA MET A 54 3.20 -1.00 5.23
C MET A 54 1.89 -1.69 5.59
N LEU A 55 0.83 -0.92 5.86
CA LEU A 55 -0.49 -1.47 6.16
C LEU A 55 -0.99 -2.35 5.00
N LEU A 56 -0.90 -1.86 3.76
CA LEU A 56 -1.34 -2.61 2.59
C LEU A 56 -0.59 -3.93 2.43
N LYS A 57 0.72 -3.96 2.66
CA LYS A 57 1.53 -5.19 2.64
C LYS A 57 1.10 -6.17 3.72
N THR A 58 0.87 -5.69 4.95
CA THR A 58 0.38 -6.52 6.05
C THR A 58 -0.97 -7.15 5.71
N LEU A 59 -1.91 -6.38 5.17
CA LEU A 59 -3.22 -6.89 4.77
C LEU A 59 -3.11 -7.93 3.64
N ALA A 60 -2.25 -7.68 2.64
CA ALA A 60 -2.05 -8.61 1.53
C ALA A 60 -1.42 -9.94 2.00
N ASP A 61 -0.45 -9.88 2.91
CA ASP A 61 0.16 -11.07 3.50
C ASP A 61 -0.85 -11.85 4.34
N GLU A 62 -1.71 -11.16 5.10
CA GLU A 62 -2.73 -11.81 5.90
C GLU A 62 -3.78 -12.51 5.03
N ILE A 63 -4.25 -11.88 3.95
CA ILE A 63 -5.16 -12.52 2.99
C ILE A 63 -4.54 -13.78 2.40
N ARG A 64 -3.25 -13.73 2.05
CA ARG A 64 -2.51 -14.88 1.51
C ARG A 64 -2.40 -16.00 2.55
N ASN A 65 -2.16 -15.66 3.81
CA ASN A 65 -2.08 -16.62 4.92
C ASN A 65 -3.43 -17.27 5.20
N ALA A 66 -4.49 -16.46 5.29
CA ALA A 66 -5.86 -16.94 5.51
C ALA A 66 -6.31 -17.91 4.40
N LYS A 67 -6.00 -17.59 3.14
CA LYS A 67 -6.27 -18.49 2.00
C LYS A 67 -5.52 -19.81 2.12
N ARG A 68 -4.23 -19.79 2.51
CA ARG A 68 -3.42 -21.01 2.72
C ARG A 68 -3.93 -21.85 3.90
N ALA A 69 -4.43 -21.20 4.94
CA ALA A 69 -5.01 -21.83 6.12
C ALA A 69 -6.45 -22.34 5.89
N GLY A 70 -7.07 -22.02 4.75
CA GLY A 70 -8.46 -22.39 4.46
C GLY A 70 -9.49 -21.63 5.31
N ILE A 71 -9.11 -20.46 5.84
CA ILE A 71 -10.00 -19.58 6.61
C ILE A 71 -11.06 -19.02 5.66
N CYS A 72 -12.31 -18.97 6.12
CA CYS A 72 -13.41 -18.45 5.31
C CYS A 72 -13.35 -16.92 5.19
N LEU A 73 -13.96 -16.38 4.13
CA LEU A 73 -13.88 -14.94 3.83
C LEU A 73 -14.41 -14.03 4.95
N GLU A 74 -15.44 -14.45 5.69
CA GLU A 74 -15.97 -13.69 6.82
C GLU A 74 -14.95 -13.55 7.96
N GLN A 75 -14.25 -14.64 8.28
CA GLN A 75 -13.21 -14.65 9.30
C GLN A 75 -11.98 -13.85 8.85
N THR A 76 -11.61 -13.98 7.58
CA THR A 76 -10.55 -13.16 6.98
C THR A 76 -10.90 -11.68 7.07
N ASP A 77 -12.10 -11.28 6.64
CA ASP A 77 -12.56 -9.88 6.68
C ASP A 77 -12.55 -9.31 8.11
N ARG A 78 -13.05 -10.08 9.09
CA ARG A 78 -12.98 -9.69 10.51
C ARG A 78 -11.55 -9.43 10.95
N HIS A 79 -10.62 -10.30 10.59
CA HIS A 79 -9.24 -10.15 11.00
C HIS A 79 -8.56 -8.94 10.34
N LEU A 80 -8.89 -8.65 9.07
CA LEU A 80 -8.43 -7.45 8.38
C LEU A 80 -8.95 -6.17 9.05
N LEU A 81 -10.19 -6.16 9.56
CA LEU A 81 -10.73 -5.03 10.33
C LEU A 81 -9.92 -4.79 11.62
N ASP A 82 -9.54 -5.84 12.33
CA ASP A 82 -8.72 -5.72 13.54
C ASP A 82 -7.34 -5.12 13.20
N ILE A 83 -6.71 -5.55 12.11
CA ILE A 83 -5.42 -5.01 11.64
C ILE A 83 -5.56 -3.53 11.26
N ALA A 84 -6.60 -3.18 10.51
CA ALA A 84 -6.82 -1.81 10.05
C ALA A 84 -7.14 -0.85 11.21
N THR A 85 -7.90 -1.30 12.21
CA THR A 85 -8.25 -0.47 13.37
C THR A 85 -7.08 -0.26 14.33
N VAL A 86 -6.25 -1.28 14.54
CA VAL A 86 -5.03 -1.14 15.37
C VAL A 86 -4.02 -0.16 14.76
N GLN A 87 -3.91 -0.09 13.44
CA GLN A 87 -2.97 0.81 12.75
C GLN A 87 -3.42 2.28 12.72
N HIS A 88 -4.70 2.55 13.04
CA HIS A 88 -5.26 3.91 13.15
C HIS A 88 -5.21 4.49 14.58
N HIS A 89 -4.75 3.72 15.57
CA HIS A 89 -4.61 4.12 16.98
C HIS A 89 -3.15 4.23 17.39
#